data_AF-A0A415MEL4-F1
#
_entry.id   AF-A0A415MEL4-F1
#
_cell.length_a   1.000
_cell.length_b   1.000
_cell.length_c   1.000
_cell.angle_alpha   90.00
_cell.angle_beta   90.00
_cell.angle_gamma   90.00
#
_symmetry.space_group_name_H-M   'P 1'
#
loop_
_entity.id
_entity.type
_entity.pdbx_description
1 polymer ?
#
loop_
_entity_poly.entity_id
_entity_poly.type
_entity_poly.pdbx_seq_one_letter_code
_entity_poly.pdbx_strand_id
1 'polypeptide(L)' 'MEMFNFRIIKCANGAEIIDNTLSTPYNSLTPIQMVDYINVEDSLFAMERKAKVNAKKANTDNTILHRIKSVLRRALA' A
#
# COMPACT_ATOMS: atom_id res chain seq x y z
N MET A 1 -0.30 -24.74 -2.16
CA MET A 1 0.18 -24.27 -3.47
C MET A 1 0.66 -22.85 -3.26
N GLU A 2 1.91 -22.55 -3.61
CA GLU A 2 2.42 -21.18 -3.47
C GLU A 2 1.81 -20.27 -4.54
N MET A 3 1.28 -19.12 -4.12
CA MET A 3 0.54 -18.19 -4.96
C MET A 3 0.60 -16.77 -4.40
N PHE A 4 0.46 -15.78 -5.28
CA PHE A 4 0.19 -14.41 -4.90
C PHE A 4 -1.31 -14.23 -4.63
N ASN A 5 -1.63 -13.38 -3.66
CA ASN A 5 -3.02 -13.04 -3.28
C ASN A 5 -3.60 -11.88 -4.11
N PHE A 6 -3.08 -11.67 -5.30
CA PHE A 6 -3.56 -10.70 -6.27
C PHE A 6 -3.29 -11.20 -7.69
N ARG A 7 -3.83 -10.50 -8.68
CA ARG A 7 -3.56 -10.72 -10.10
C ARG A 7 -3.28 -9.41 -10.81
N ILE A 8 -2.24 -9.40 -11.64
CA ILE A 8 -1.95 -8.31 -12.57
C ILE A 8 -2.69 -8.58 -13.88
N ILE A 9 -3.67 -7.73 -14.20
CA ILE A 9 -4.49 -7.79 -15.41
C ILE A 9 -4.00 -6.72 -16.38
N LYS A 10 -3.43 -7.14 -17.51
CA LYS A 10 -3.01 -6.24 -18.57
C LYS A 10 -4.21 -5.89 -19.45
N CYS A 11 -4.55 -4.61 -19.51
CA CYS A 11 -5.63 -4.07 -20.33
C CYS A 11 -5.16 -3.82 -21.76
N ALA A 12 -6.10 -3.79 -22.72
CA ALA A 12 -5.80 -3.58 -24.14
C ALA A 12 -5.15 -2.22 -24.43
N ASN A 13 -5.34 -1.23 -23.57
CA ASN A 13 -4.75 0.10 -23.65
C ASN A 13 -3.35 0.20 -23.01
N GLY A 14 -2.77 -0.92 -22.56
CA GLY A 14 -1.47 -0.95 -21.88
C GLY A 14 -1.51 -0.58 -20.40
N ALA A 15 -2.68 -0.30 -19.83
CA ALA A 15 -2.82 -0.14 -18.38
C ALA A 15 -2.76 -1.51 -17.68
N GLU A 16 -2.22 -1.54 -16.46
CA GLU A 16 -2.18 -2.74 -15.62
C GLU A 16 -3.02 -2.53 -14.37
N ILE A 17 -3.97 -3.43 -14.15
CA ILE A 17 -4.85 -3.42 -12.98
C ILE A 17 -4.37 -4.49 -12.02
N ILE A 18 -4.10 -4.11 -10.78
CA ILE A 18 -3.80 -5.03 -9.68
C ILE A 18 -5.13 -5.35 -9.00
N ASP A 19 -5.61 -6.58 -9.17
CA ASP A 19 -6.83 -7.07 -8.55
C ASP A 19 -6.52 -7.97 -7.35
N ASN A 20 -6.80 -7.48 -6.15
CA ASN A 20 -6.56 -8.18 -4.88
C ASN A 20 -7.68 -9.18 -4.52
N THR A 21 -8.72 -9.31 -5.34
CA THR A 21 -9.79 -10.30 -5.12
C THR A 21 -9.47 -11.67 -5.74
N LEU A 22 -8.45 -11.70 -6.59
CA LEU A 22 -8.00 -12.89 -7.31
C LEU A 22 -6.65 -13.36 -6.77
N SER A 23 -6.34 -14.64 -7.01
CA SER A 23 -5.02 -15.20 -6.71
C SER A 23 -4.31 -15.69 -7.97
N THR A 24 -2.99 -15.72 -7.91
CA THR A 24 -2.14 -16.13 -9.04
C THR A 24 -1.13 -17.18 -8.60
N PRO A 25 -1.31 -18.45 -9.01
CA PRO A 25 -0.37 -19.53 -8.70
C PRO A 25 1.02 -19.29 -9.31
N TYR A 26 2.09 -19.60 -8.58
CA TYR A 26 3.47 -19.37 -9.06
C TYR A 26 3.81 -20.17 -10.32
N ASN A 27 3.29 -21.39 -10.42
CA ASN A 27 3.47 -22.26 -11.59
C ASN A 27 2.77 -21.76 -12.86
N SER A 28 1.90 -20.74 -12.76
CA SER A 28 1.24 -20.12 -13.91
C SER A 28 2.03 -18.94 -14.50
N LEU A 29 3.10 -18.52 -13.82
CA LEU A 29 3.89 -17.34 -14.19
C LEU A 29 5.17 -17.76 -14.93
N THR A 30 5.52 -16.99 -15.95
CA THR A 30 6.88 -17.01 -16.48
C THR A 30 7.85 -16.34 -15.49
N PRO A 31 9.17 -16.64 -15.54
CA PRO A 31 10.14 -16.00 -14.66
C PRO A 31 10.15 -14.47 -14.74
N ILE A 32 9.86 -13.91 -15.92
CA ILE A 32 9.76 -12.45 -16.11
C ILE A 32 8.53 -11.90 -15.37
N GLN A 33 7.37 -12.54 -15.54
CA GLN A 33 6.16 -12.15 -14.82
C GLN A 33 6.33 -12.31 -13.31
N MET A 34 7.07 -13.33 -12.85
CA MET A 34 7.35 -13.51 -11.42
C MET A 34 8.01 -12.27 -10.80
N VAL A 35 8.96 -11.65 -11.50
CA VAL A 35 9.62 -10.42 -11.03
C VAL A 35 8.61 -9.27 -10.90
N ASP A 36 7.71 -9.11 -11.88
CA ASP A 36 6.66 -8.09 -11.81
C ASP A 36 5.76 -8.30 -10.58
N TYR A 37 5.37 -9.55 -10.31
CA TYR A 37 4.55 -9.88 -9.15
C TYR A 37 5.28 -9.63 -7.83
N ILE A 38 6.56 -9.99 -7.71
CA ILE A 38 7.36 -9.70 -6.50
C ILE A 38 7.41 -8.20 -6.23
N ASN A 39 7.67 -7.39 -7.26
CA ASN A 39 7.72 -5.93 -7.13
C ASN A 39 6.39 -5.33 -6.69
N VAL A 40 5.27 -5.88 -7.18
CA VAL A 40 3.92 -5.45 -6.78
C VAL A 40 3.63 -5.84 -5.33
N GLU A 41 4.02 -7.04 -4.89
CA GLU A 41 3.86 -7.49 -3.50
C GLU A 41 4.60 -6.57 -2.52
N ASP A 42 5.87 -6.25 -2.81
CA ASP A 42 6.67 -5.32 -2.01
C ASP A 42 6.01 -3.92 -1.93
N SER A 43 5.48 -3.46 -3.05
CA SER A 43 4.79 -2.16 -3.15
C SER A 43 3.50 -2.14 -2.34
N LEU A 44 2.68 -3.20 -2.44
CA LEU A 44 1.45 -3.37 -1.66
C LEU A 44 1.76 -3.37 -0.16
N PHE A 45 2.77 -4.13 0.26
CA PHE A 45 3.20 -4.18 1.65
C PHE A 45 3.64 -2.82 2.19
N ALA A 46 4.44 -2.08 1.41
CA ALA A 46 4.86 -0.73 1.77
C ALA A 46 3.67 0.23 1.86
N MET A 47 2.70 0.11 0.95
CA MET A 47 1.49 0.93 0.94
C MET A 47 0.61 0.66 2.17
N GLU A 48 0.38 -0.61 2.53
CA GLU A 48 -0.38 -0.97 3.73
C GLU A 48 0.26 -0.43 5.01
N ARG A 49 1.59 -0.51 5.11
CA ARG A 49 2.33 0.07 6.24
C ARG A 49 2.14 1.58 6.31
N LYS A 50 2.26 2.28 5.18
CA LYS A 50 2.02 3.73 5.11
C LYS A 50 0.58 4.09 5.48
N ALA A 51 -0.41 3.33 4.99
CA ALA A 51 -1.82 3.52 5.33
C ALA A 51 -2.07 3.40 6.84
N LYS A 52 -1.49 2.37 7.50
CA LYS A 52 -1.58 2.20 8.96
C LYS A 52 -0.95 3.35 9.74
N VAL A 53 0.21 3.84 9.31
CA VAL A 53 0.87 4.99 9.94
C VAL A 53 0.04 6.27 9.74
N ASN A 54 -0.47 6.50 8.54
CA ASN A 54 -1.30 7.67 8.23
C ASN A 54 -2.62 7.65 9.01
N ALA A 55 -3.27 6.49 9.13
CA ALA A 55 -4.47 6.32 9.94
C ALA A 55 -4.21 6.64 11.43
N LYS A 56 -3.06 6.22 11.98
CA LYS A 56 -2.65 6.56 13.35
C LYS A 56 -2.35 8.05 13.52
N LYS A 57 -1.67 8.67 12.54
CA LYS A 57 -1.41 10.12 12.54
C LYS A 57 -2.70 10.92 12.51
N ALA A 58 -3.62 10.61 11.59
CA ALA A 58 -4.93 11.26 11.50
C ALA A 58 -5.73 11.17 12.82
N ASN A 59 -5.66 10.03 13.51
CA ASN A 59 -6.31 9.88 14.81
C ASN A 59 -5.64 10.71 15.92
N THR A 60 -4.31 10.80 15.88
CA THR A 60 -3.53 11.58 16.86
C THR A 60 -3.69 13.09 16.64
N ASP A 61 -3.77 13.53 15.38
CA ASP A 61 -3.85 14.94 15.00
C ASP A 61 -5.17 15.60 15.44
N ASN A 62 -6.23 14.80 15.63
CA ASN A 62 -7.54 15.22 16.13
C ASN A 62 -7.64 15.28 17.66
N THR A 63 -6.56 14.99 18.39
CA THR A 63 -6.58 15.06 19.86
C THR A 63 -6.44 16.50 20.37
N ILE A 64 -7.09 16.79 21.50
CA ILE A 64 -6.99 18.10 22.20
C ILE A 64 -5.51 18.43 22.50
N LEU A 65 -4.71 17.44 22.87
CA LEU A 65 -3.26 17.55 23.08
C LEU A 65 -2.51 18.07 21.84
N HIS A 66 -2.86 17.58 20.64
CA HIS A 66 -2.24 18.03 19.40
C HIS A 66 -2.59 19.49 19.11
N ARG A 67 -3.85 19.90 19.33
CA ARG A 67 -4.30 21.30 19.21
C ARG A 67 -3.53 22.22 20.18
N ILE A 68 -3.43 21.85 21.46
CA ILE A 68 -2.70 22.63 22.47
C ILE A 68 -1.22 22.75 22.12
N LYS A 69 -0.55 21.65 21.76
CA LYS A 69 0.85 21.68 21.29
C LYS A 69 1.04 22.60 20.08
N SER A 70 0.10 22.62 19.14
CA SER A 70 0.20 23.46 17.95
C SER A 70 0.11 24.96 18.26
N VAL A 71 -0.75 25.35 19.22
CA VAL A 71 -0.89 26.73 19.67
C VAL A 71 0.37 27.18 20.42
N LEU A 72 0.87 26.36 21.36
CA LEU A 72 2.10 26.64 22.09
C LEU A 72 3.31 26.81 21.15
N ARG A 73 3.43 25.94 20.14
CA ARG A 73 4.54 26.02 19.17
C ARG A 73 4.51 27.30 18.33
N ARG A 74 3.32 27.86 18.05
CA ARG A 74 3.15 29.13 17.34
C ARG A 74 3.37 30.34 18.24
N ALA A 75 3.10 30.22 19.53
CA ALA A 75 3.30 31.30 20.50
C ALA A 75 4.77 31.44 20.95
N LEU A 76 5.56 30.38 20.80
CA LEU A 76 6.98 30.32 21.16
C LEU A 76 7.94 30.46 19.94
N ALA A 77 7.40 30.66 18.74
CA ALA A 77 8.15 30.93 17.51
C ALA A 77 8.05 32.43 17.19
#